data_AF-A0A1V2QIY8-F1
#
_entry.id   AF-A0A1V2QIY8-F1
#
_cell.length_a   1.000
_cell.length_b   1.000
_cell.length_c   1.000
_cell.angle_alpha   90.00
_cell.angle_beta   90.00
_cell.angle_gamma   90.00
#
_symmetry.space_group_name_H-M   'P 1'
#
loop_
_entity.id
_entity.type
_entity.pdbx_description
1 polymer ?
#
loop_
_entity_poly.entity_id
_entity_poly.type
_entity_poly.pdbx_seq_one_letter_code
_entity_poly.pdbx_strand_id
1 'polypeptide(L)'
;MRANVDDGTRVHGASPGPVRPGEVMVTRRYHAVAFPAVVDGELHGVIDHEHDHRTLDGDEQEVTVRVRASVAQWIGVYAEMHFGDDVVRWEWRGKLLVIHDDRRDGDLLPRTVEPDAEGRYALAEPWLGVSDRMVARMAAQHREALSILSGDQPPSPTPPMLHYLSQPLTLRADDALLWHTELNRGRVTEAVTRFVENQGTSA
;
A
#
# COMPACT_ATOMS: atom_id res chain seq x y z
N MET A 1 11.59 -20.67 -38.24
CA MET A 1 10.49 -19.68 -38.29
C MET A 1 9.97 -19.57 -36.86
N ARG A 2 10.46 -18.59 -36.09
CA ARG A 2 10.10 -18.39 -34.68
C ARG A 2 8.89 -17.45 -34.65
N ALA A 3 7.81 -17.88 -34.00
CA ALA A 3 6.66 -17.03 -33.72
C ALA A 3 7.03 -16.09 -32.58
N ASN A 4 6.92 -14.78 -32.83
CA ASN A 4 6.92 -13.75 -31.80
C ASN A 4 5.59 -13.85 -31.05
N VAL A 5 5.65 -14.17 -29.75
CA VAL A 5 4.51 -13.99 -28.85
C VAL A 5 4.62 -12.56 -28.32
N ASP A 6 3.69 -11.75 -28.79
CA ASP A 6 3.41 -10.39 -28.35
C ASP A 6 2.74 -10.48 -26.98
N ASP A 7 3.51 -10.38 -25.88
CA ASP A 7 2.97 -10.37 -24.52
C ASP A 7 2.59 -8.93 -24.15
N GLY A 8 1.55 -8.46 -24.85
CA GLY A 8 0.99 -7.12 -24.71
C GLY A 8 0.21 -6.95 -23.40
N THR A 9 0.90 -6.97 -22.26
CA THR A 9 0.33 -6.63 -20.95
C THR A 9 0.16 -5.11 -20.84
N ARG A 10 -0.73 -4.55 -21.67
CA ARG A 10 -1.21 -3.18 -21.51
C ARG A 10 -2.17 -3.13 -20.33
N VAL A 11 -1.75 -2.45 -19.27
CA VAL A 11 -2.59 -2.12 -18.12
C VAL A 11 -3.55 -0.99 -18.51
N HIS A 12 -4.56 -1.30 -19.33
CA HIS A 12 -5.64 -0.35 -19.64
C HIS A 12 -6.98 -1.07 -19.72
N GLY A 13 -7.82 -0.84 -18.72
CA GLY A 13 -9.22 -1.25 -18.76
C GLY A 13 -9.86 -1.07 -17.40
N ALA A 14 -10.76 -0.08 -17.29
CA ALA A 14 -11.58 0.15 -16.12
C ALA A 14 -12.34 -1.13 -15.72
N SER A 15 -11.84 -1.84 -14.71
CA SER A 15 -12.59 -2.90 -14.06
C SER A 15 -13.61 -2.28 -13.11
N PRO A 16 -14.88 -2.75 -13.08
CA PRO A 16 -15.83 -2.42 -12.01
C PRO A 16 -15.35 -3.15 -10.75
N GLY A 17 -14.29 -2.61 -10.16
CA GLY A 17 -13.59 -3.11 -9.00
C GLY A 17 -13.49 -2.04 -7.91
N PRO A 18 -12.88 -2.36 -6.77
CA PRO A 18 -12.88 -1.53 -5.56
C PRO A 18 -12.02 -0.26 -5.63
N VAL A 19 -11.65 0.19 -6.81
CA VAL A 19 -10.73 1.32 -7.02
C VAL A 19 -11.45 2.43 -7.77
N ARG A 20 -11.13 3.69 -7.48
CA ARG A 20 -11.76 4.80 -8.20
C ARG A 20 -11.28 4.82 -9.66
N PRO A 21 -12.02 5.45 -10.58
CA PRO A 21 -11.57 5.62 -11.95
C PRO A 21 -10.14 6.20 -12.01
N GLY A 22 -9.26 5.55 -12.76
CA GLY A 22 -7.84 5.92 -12.90
C GLY A 22 -6.91 5.37 -11.82
N GLU A 23 -7.43 4.77 -10.74
CA GLU A 23 -6.63 4.09 -9.73
C GLU A 23 -6.40 2.62 -10.10
N VAL A 24 -5.20 2.12 -9.80
CA VAL A 24 -4.83 0.70 -9.83
C VAL A 24 -4.36 0.27 -8.46
N MET A 25 -4.35 -1.04 -8.19
CA MET A 25 -3.81 -1.57 -6.93
C MET A 25 -2.28 -1.67 -7.05
N VAL A 26 -1.58 -1.03 -6.12
CA VAL A 26 -0.11 -1.08 -6.01
C VAL A 26 0.31 -1.60 -4.64
N THR A 27 1.49 -2.18 -4.57
CA THR A 27 2.11 -2.65 -3.33
C THR A 27 3.62 -2.39 -3.39
N ARG A 28 4.33 -2.53 -2.27
CA ARG A 28 5.80 -2.53 -2.26
C ARG A 28 6.31 -3.96 -2.12
N ARG A 29 7.57 -4.18 -2.48
CA ARG A 29 8.24 -5.45 -2.18
C ARG A 29 8.18 -5.72 -0.68
N TYR A 30 7.88 -6.96 -0.29
CA TYR A 30 7.67 -7.40 1.10
C TYR A 30 6.46 -6.79 1.83
N HIS A 31 5.71 -5.87 1.21
CA HIS A 31 4.42 -5.47 1.74
C HIS A 31 3.40 -6.55 1.43
N ALA A 32 2.74 -7.01 2.49
CA ALA A 32 1.67 -7.99 2.46
C ALA A 32 0.32 -7.37 2.05
N VAL A 33 0.26 -6.08 1.73
CA VAL A 33 -0.99 -5.33 1.49
C VAL A 33 -0.85 -4.42 0.28
N ALA A 34 -1.92 -4.32 -0.53
CA ALA A 34 -1.99 -3.38 -1.65
C ALA A 34 -2.91 -2.19 -1.36
N PHE A 35 -2.65 -1.08 -2.05
CA PHE A 35 -3.38 0.17 -1.90
C PHE A 35 -3.76 0.75 -3.26
N PRO A 36 -4.90 1.44 -3.38
CA PRO A 36 -5.28 2.08 -4.63
C PRO A 36 -4.47 3.36 -4.88
N ALA A 37 -3.89 3.52 -6.07
CA ALA A 37 -3.13 4.70 -6.44
C ALA A 37 -3.22 5.01 -7.93
N VAL A 38 -2.97 6.26 -8.31
CA VAL A 38 -2.67 6.65 -9.71
C VAL A 38 -1.17 6.54 -9.92
N VAL A 39 -0.72 5.94 -11.01
CA VAL A 39 0.71 5.70 -11.26
C VAL A 39 1.26 6.74 -12.23
N ASP A 40 2.36 7.37 -11.86
CA ASP A 40 3.07 8.36 -12.68
C ASP A 40 4.27 7.73 -13.37
N GLY A 41 4.01 6.82 -14.31
CA GLY A 41 5.04 6.10 -15.04
C GLY A 41 4.69 4.64 -15.25
N GLU A 42 5.71 3.84 -15.55
CA GLU A 42 5.59 2.40 -15.74
C GLU A 42 6.00 1.67 -14.45
N LEU A 43 5.19 0.71 -14.00
CA LEU A 43 5.54 -0.14 -12.87
C LEU A 43 6.54 -1.20 -13.32
N HIS A 44 7.61 -1.40 -12.55
CA HIS A 44 8.70 -2.32 -12.90
C HIS A 44 8.40 -3.80 -12.58
N GLY A 45 7.17 -4.12 -12.24
CA GLY A 45 6.75 -5.49 -11.95
C GLY A 45 5.29 -5.56 -11.55
N VAL A 46 4.70 -6.74 -11.72
CA VAL A 46 3.32 -7.04 -11.34
C VAL A 46 3.31 -8.28 -10.46
N ILE A 47 2.72 -8.18 -9.27
CA ILE A 47 2.48 -9.32 -8.41
C ILE A 47 1.23 -10.07 -8.91
N ASP A 48 1.40 -11.37 -9.12
CA ASP A 48 0.32 -12.30 -9.43
C ASP A 48 0.33 -13.51 -8.49
N HIS A 49 -0.42 -14.56 -8.82
CA HIS A 49 -0.50 -15.77 -7.98
C HIS A 49 0.74 -16.67 -8.12
N GLU A 50 1.53 -16.51 -9.17
CA GLU A 50 2.64 -17.41 -9.55
C GLU A 50 4.00 -16.77 -9.22
N HIS A 51 4.09 -15.44 -9.29
CA HIS A 51 5.24 -14.61 -9.00
C HIS A 51 5.12 -14.02 -7.60
N ASP A 52 5.89 -14.59 -6.67
CA ASP A 52 6.09 -14.00 -5.36
C ASP A 52 7.00 -12.77 -5.45
N HIS A 53 6.96 -11.89 -4.45
CA HIS A 53 7.86 -10.73 -4.32
C HIS A 53 9.35 -11.09 -4.41
N ARG A 54 9.69 -12.37 -4.16
CA ARG A 54 11.03 -12.97 -4.25
C ARG A 54 11.48 -13.32 -5.67
N THR A 55 10.55 -13.38 -6.63
CA THR A 55 10.82 -13.77 -8.03
C THR A 55 10.93 -12.60 -8.99
N LEU A 56 10.72 -11.37 -8.50
CA LEU A 56 10.94 -10.16 -9.27
C LEU A 56 12.45 -9.85 -9.27
N ASP A 57 13.10 -10.15 -10.39
CA ASP A 57 14.48 -9.78 -10.67
C ASP A 57 14.53 -8.37 -11.29
N GLY A 58 15.31 -7.47 -10.69
CA GLY A 58 15.48 -6.09 -11.16
C GLY A 58 15.89 -5.15 -10.04
N ASP A 59 16.58 -4.06 -10.40
CA ASP A 59 16.88 -2.97 -9.47
C ASP A 59 15.57 -2.31 -9.00
N GLU A 60 15.47 -2.01 -7.70
CA GLU A 60 14.30 -1.37 -7.10
C GLU A 60 14.23 0.10 -7.54
N GLN A 61 13.70 0.33 -8.75
CA GLN A 61 13.51 1.68 -9.27
C GLN A 61 12.31 2.35 -8.59
N GLU A 62 12.53 3.55 -8.04
CA GLU A 62 11.45 4.37 -7.50
C GLU A 62 10.50 4.81 -8.62
N VAL A 63 9.21 4.55 -8.42
CA VAL A 63 8.12 5.09 -9.24
C VAL A 63 7.29 6.01 -8.34
N THR A 64 6.76 7.09 -8.91
CA THR A 64 5.85 7.94 -8.14
C THR A 64 4.42 7.43 -8.31
N VAL A 65 3.72 7.28 -7.20
CA VAL A 65 2.26 7.08 -7.21
C VAL A 65 1.57 8.22 -6.48
N ARG A 66 0.39 8.60 -6.97
CA ARG A 66 -0.48 9.60 -6.36
C ARG A 66 -1.64 8.95 -5.65
N VAL A 67 -1.67 9.09 -4.33
CA VAL A 67 -2.69 8.50 -3.46
C VAL A 67 -3.54 9.57 -2.82
N ARG A 68 -4.83 9.28 -2.60
CA ARG A 68 -5.70 10.17 -1.81
C ARG A 68 -5.23 10.23 -0.36
N ALA A 69 -5.61 11.29 0.35
CA ALA A 69 -5.27 11.47 1.77
C ALA A 69 -5.59 10.21 2.62
N SER A 70 -6.81 9.68 2.54
CA SER A 70 -7.21 8.48 3.30
C SER A 70 -6.33 7.26 3.01
N VAL A 71 -5.92 7.09 1.76
CA VAL A 71 -5.05 5.98 1.34
C VAL A 71 -3.62 6.20 1.85
N ALA A 72 -3.10 7.43 1.76
CA ALA A 72 -1.79 7.79 2.33
C ALA A 72 -1.74 7.52 3.85
N GLN A 73 -2.82 7.83 4.57
CA GLN A 73 -2.94 7.54 5.99
C GLN A 73 -2.91 6.03 6.28
N TRP A 74 -3.63 5.22 5.49
CA TRP A 74 -3.58 3.76 5.62
C TRP A 74 -2.22 3.16 5.26
N ILE A 75 -1.51 3.72 4.27
CA ILE A 75 -0.13 3.35 3.96
C ILE A 75 0.79 3.66 5.14
N GLY A 76 0.65 4.83 5.75
CA GLY A 76 1.42 5.23 6.94
C GLY A 76 1.17 4.28 8.11
N VAL A 77 -0.09 4.01 8.47
CA VAL A 77 -0.46 3.01 9.48
C VAL A 77 0.19 1.66 9.20
N TYR A 78 0.12 1.19 7.96
CA TYR A 78 0.73 -0.08 7.59
C TYR A 78 2.26 -0.06 7.71
N ALA A 79 2.91 1.02 7.28
CA ALA A 79 4.35 1.17 7.33
C ALA A 79 4.87 1.20 8.77
N GLU A 80 4.27 2.02 9.64
CA GLU A 80 4.62 2.09 11.07
C GLU A 80 4.41 0.73 11.75
N MET A 81 3.30 0.06 11.44
CA MET A 81 3.01 -1.28 11.96
C MET A 81 4.00 -2.33 11.47
N HIS A 82 4.43 -2.27 10.21
CA HIS A 82 5.31 -3.27 9.62
C HIS A 82 6.78 -3.08 10.07
N PHE A 83 7.29 -1.84 9.99
CA PHE A 83 8.70 -1.53 10.26
C PHE A 83 8.98 -1.15 11.72
N GLY A 84 7.98 -0.72 12.48
CA GLY A 84 8.17 -0.06 13.79
C GLY A 84 8.17 1.47 13.64
N ASP A 85 7.58 2.18 14.60
CA ASP A 85 7.47 3.65 14.59
C ASP A 85 8.78 4.38 14.92
N ASP A 86 9.71 3.66 15.52
CA ASP A 86 11.10 4.08 15.70
C ASP A 86 11.90 4.05 14.39
N VAL A 87 11.41 3.33 13.37
CA VAL A 87 12.07 3.16 12.07
C VAL A 87 11.39 3.98 10.97
N VAL A 88 10.05 3.99 10.96
CA VAL A 88 9.25 4.77 10.01
C VAL A 88 8.13 5.47 10.77
N ARG A 89 7.94 6.77 10.56
CA ARG A 89 6.84 7.54 11.16
C ARG A 89 6.21 8.50 10.17
N TRP A 90 4.88 8.53 10.14
CA TRP A 90 4.06 9.37 9.27
C TRP A 90 3.29 10.40 10.10
N GLU A 91 3.73 11.65 10.06
CA GLU A 91 3.14 12.75 10.80
C GLU A 91 2.35 13.67 9.86
N TRP A 92 1.15 14.08 10.27
CA TRP A 92 0.34 15.03 9.53
C TRP A 92 0.35 16.38 10.23
N ARG A 93 0.74 17.44 9.51
CA ARG A 93 0.74 18.83 9.99
C ARG A 93 -0.23 19.64 9.14
N GLY A 94 -1.49 19.62 9.52
CA GLY A 94 -2.58 20.14 8.69
C GLY A 94 -2.70 19.31 7.40
N LYS A 95 -2.47 19.93 6.24
CA LYS A 95 -2.46 19.22 4.94
C LYS A 95 -1.09 18.64 4.57
N LEU A 96 -0.06 18.96 5.33
CA LEU A 96 1.31 18.53 5.05
C LEU A 96 1.51 17.12 5.61
N LEU A 97 2.08 16.21 4.82
CA LEU A 97 2.54 14.91 5.28
C LEU A 97 4.06 14.95 5.48
N VAL A 98 4.53 14.58 6.66
CA VAL A 98 5.96 14.47 7.00
C VAL A 98 6.27 13.00 7.26
N ILE A 99 7.23 12.45 6.50
CA ILE A 99 7.63 11.05 6.57
C ILE A 99 9.07 10.99 7.11
N HIS A 100 9.21 10.35 8.27
CA HIS A 100 10.49 9.95 8.85
C HIS A 100 10.74 8.50 8.43
N ASP A 101 11.87 8.21 7.80
CA ASP A 101 12.18 6.87 7.29
C ASP A 101 13.68 6.59 7.41
N ASP A 102 14.07 6.01 8.55
CA ASP A 102 15.46 5.75 8.94
C ASP A 102 16.04 4.50 8.23
N ARG A 103 15.27 3.85 7.34
CA ARG A 103 15.72 2.71 6.53
C ARG A 103 16.51 3.12 5.31
N ARG A 104 16.39 4.38 4.90
CA ARG A 104 17.16 4.91 3.78
C ARG A 104 18.54 5.27 4.35
N ASP A 105 19.62 4.74 3.76
CA ASP A 105 20.97 4.97 4.27
C ASP A 105 21.33 6.47 4.29
N GLY A 106 21.70 7.02 5.45
CA GLY A 106 22.24 8.39 5.63
C GLY A 106 21.56 9.23 6.71
N ASP A 107 22.09 10.43 6.97
CA ASP A 107 21.47 11.47 7.82
C ASP A 107 20.25 12.08 7.10
N LEU A 108 19.21 11.29 6.87
CA LEU A 108 18.08 11.71 6.07
C LEU A 108 17.10 12.55 6.88
N LEU A 109 17.00 13.81 6.47
CA LEU A 109 15.98 14.72 6.94
C LEU A 109 14.58 14.17 6.60
N PRO A 110 13.57 14.43 7.44
CA PRO A 110 12.19 14.02 7.16
C PRO A 110 11.73 14.52 5.80
N ARG A 111 11.13 13.64 5.00
CA ARG A 111 10.60 14.01 3.68
C ARG A 111 9.22 14.62 3.86
N THR A 112 9.02 15.80 3.29
CA THR A 112 7.75 16.51 3.33
C THR A 112 7.01 16.34 2.00
N VAL A 113 5.72 16.03 2.06
CA VAL A 113 4.85 15.79 0.90
C VAL A 113 3.61 16.66 1.03
N GLU A 114 3.40 17.51 0.03
CA GLU A 114 2.19 18.32 -0.11
C GLU A 114 1.20 17.65 -1.05
N PRO A 115 -0.12 17.83 -0.83
CA PRO A 115 -1.12 17.37 -1.78
C PRO A 115 -1.09 18.22 -3.06
N ASP A 116 -1.39 17.60 -4.20
CA ASP A 116 -1.66 18.29 -5.45
C ASP A 116 -3.03 19.00 -5.44
N ALA A 117 -3.40 19.60 -6.58
CA ALA A 117 -4.66 20.32 -6.74
C ALA A 117 -5.90 19.42 -6.52
N GLU A 118 -5.75 18.11 -6.75
CA GLU A 118 -6.77 17.08 -6.56
C GLU A 118 -6.76 16.49 -5.14
N GLY A 119 -5.86 16.95 -4.27
CA GLY A 119 -5.74 16.47 -2.89
C GLY A 119 -4.97 15.15 -2.76
N ARG A 120 -4.17 14.77 -3.78
CA ARG A 120 -3.38 13.53 -3.78
C ARG A 120 -1.93 13.79 -3.40
N TYR A 121 -1.35 12.84 -2.68
CA TYR A 121 0.02 12.87 -2.20
C TYR A 121 0.89 12.01 -3.11
N ALA A 122 1.97 12.60 -3.63
CA ALA A 122 2.94 11.91 -4.46
C ALA A 122 3.96 11.16 -3.59
N LEU A 123 4.01 9.83 -3.73
CA LEU A 123 4.89 8.95 -2.98
C LEU A 123 5.83 8.23 -3.96
N ALA A 124 7.11 8.62 -3.96
CA ALA A 124 8.17 7.96 -4.71
C ALA A 124 8.78 6.83 -3.89
N GLU A 125 8.50 5.59 -4.28
CA GLU A 125 8.98 4.35 -3.65
C GLU A 125 9.09 3.25 -4.73
N PRO A 126 9.74 2.11 -4.47
CA PRO A 126 9.73 0.97 -5.40
C PRO A 126 8.37 0.26 -5.39
N TRP A 127 7.39 0.85 -6.08
CA TRP A 127 6.04 0.31 -6.22
C TRP A 127 5.96 -0.77 -7.28
N LEU A 128 5.13 -1.77 -7.01
CA LEU A 128 4.78 -2.88 -7.87
C LEU A 128 3.28 -2.86 -8.15
N GLY A 129 2.89 -3.25 -9.35
CA GLY A 129 1.48 -3.43 -9.70
C GLY A 129 0.93 -4.71 -9.09
N VAL A 130 -0.40 -4.77 -8.97
CA VAL A 130 -1.12 -5.99 -8.61
C VAL A 130 -1.98 -6.40 -9.79
N SER A 131 -1.83 -7.64 -10.26
CA SER A 131 -2.57 -8.16 -11.41
C SER A 131 -4.09 -8.14 -11.19
N ASP A 132 -4.87 -7.97 -12.26
CA ASP A 132 -6.34 -7.95 -12.19
C ASP A 132 -6.92 -9.20 -11.53
N ARG A 133 -6.31 -10.38 -11.76
CA ARG A 133 -6.72 -11.64 -11.13
C ARG A 133 -6.54 -11.58 -9.61
N MET A 134 -5.43 -11.01 -9.15
CA MET A 134 -5.17 -10.82 -7.72
C MET A 134 -6.14 -9.79 -7.13
N VAL A 135 -6.37 -8.68 -7.82
CA VAL A 135 -7.37 -7.67 -7.41
C VAL A 135 -8.76 -8.28 -7.28
N ALA A 136 -9.18 -9.12 -8.24
CA ALA A 136 -10.47 -9.81 -8.19
C ALA A 136 -10.56 -10.76 -6.99
N ARG A 137 -9.49 -11.50 -6.68
CA ARG A 137 -9.42 -12.36 -5.49
C ARG A 137 -9.52 -11.55 -4.20
N MET A 138 -8.78 -10.45 -4.10
CA MET A 138 -8.85 -9.53 -2.97
C MET A 138 -10.25 -8.97 -2.81
N ALA A 139 -10.92 -8.60 -3.91
CA ALA A 139 -12.30 -8.10 -3.89
C ALA A 139 -13.31 -9.15 -3.40
N ALA A 140 -13.05 -10.43 -3.66
CA ALA A 140 -13.86 -11.52 -3.12
C ALA A 140 -13.62 -11.75 -1.62
N GLN A 141 -12.37 -11.61 -1.15
CA GLN A 141 -11.98 -11.92 0.24
C GLN A 141 -12.12 -10.74 1.21
N HIS A 142 -11.93 -9.51 0.73
CA HIS A 142 -11.77 -8.30 1.53
C HIS A 142 -12.66 -7.14 1.06
N ARG A 143 -13.86 -7.46 0.56
CA ARG A 143 -14.79 -6.47 -0.02
C ARG A 143 -15.00 -5.24 0.85
N GLU A 144 -15.22 -5.43 2.14
CA GLU A 144 -15.49 -4.34 3.08
C GLU A 144 -14.28 -3.43 3.31
N ALA A 145 -13.09 -4.01 3.50
CA ALA A 145 -11.85 -3.24 3.64
C ALA A 145 -11.53 -2.44 2.37
N LEU A 146 -11.74 -3.05 1.21
CA LEU A 146 -11.55 -2.39 -0.07
C LEU A 146 -12.57 -1.25 -0.29
N SER A 147 -13.82 -1.41 0.16
CA SER A 147 -14.81 -0.32 0.20
C SER A 147 -14.36 0.85 1.07
N ILE A 148 -13.77 0.57 2.24
CA ILE A 148 -13.17 1.60 3.10
C ILE A 148 -12.04 2.33 2.38
N LEU A 149 -11.16 1.59 1.70
CA LEU A 149 -10.07 2.17 0.90
C LEU A 149 -10.58 2.99 -0.29
N SER A 150 -11.74 2.67 -0.87
CA SER A 150 -12.38 3.51 -1.90
C SER A 150 -12.94 4.82 -1.34
N GLY A 151 -13.19 4.89 -0.03
CA GLY A 151 -13.71 6.07 0.68
C GLY A 151 -12.62 7.06 1.09
N ASP A 152 -13.03 8.22 1.59
CA ASP A 152 -12.14 9.29 2.08
C ASP A 152 -12.13 9.41 3.62
N GLN A 153 -12.66 8.39 4.31
CA GLN A 153 -12.68 8.36 5.77
C GLN A 153 -11.27 8.13 6.32
N PRO A 154 -10.89 8.79 7.45
CA PRO A 154 -9.62 8.54 8.10
C PRO A 154 -9.54 7.12 8.67
N PRO A 155 -8.32 6.59 8.92
CA PRO A 155 -8.14 5.27 9.51
C PRO A 155 -8.91 5.08 10.81
N SER A 156 -9.54 3.91 10.94
CA SER A 156 -10.21 3.47 12.16
C SER A 156 -10.06 1.95 12.30
N PRO A 157 -9.92 1.39 13.51
CA PRO A 157 -9.54 0.00 13.73
C PRO A 157 -10.76 -0.93 13.57
N THR A 158 -11.37 -0.92 12.38
CA THR A 158 -12.53 -1.76 12.08
C THR A 158 -12.08 -3.21 11.83
N PRO A 159 -12.88 -4.22 12.22
CA PRO A 159 -12.53 -5.62 11.97
C PRO A 159 -12.14 -5.94 10.51
N PRO A 160 -12.82 -5.39 9.49
CA PRO A 160 -12.41 -5.62 8.09
C PRO A 160 -11.02 -5.09 7.77
N MET A 161 -10.67 -3.88 8.21
CA MET A 161 -9.35 -3.31 7.97
C MET A 161 -8.26 -4.04 8.76
N LEU A 162 -8.52 -4.39 10.02
CA LEU A 162 -7.58 -5.19 10.82
C LEU A 162 -7.30 -6.56 10.16
N HIS A 163 -8.33 -7.20 9.62
CA HIS A 163 -8.18 -8.45 8.88
C HIS A 163 -7.41 -8.23 7.57
N TYR A 164 -7.73 -7.18 6.80
CA TYR A 164 -7.05 -6.87 5.55
C TYR A 164 -5.56 -6.58 5.73
N LEU A 165 -5.19 -5.78 6.74
CA LEU A 165 -3.80 -5.37 6.98
C LEU A 165 -2.92 -6.48 7.57
N SER A 166 -3.53 -7.54 8.13
CA SER A 166 -2.80 -8.65 8.77
C SER A 166 -2.60 -9.86 7.85
N GLN A 167 -3.26 -9.90 6.69
CA GLN A 167 -3.18 -11.01 5.75
C GLN A 167 -2.15 -10.74 4.65
N PRO A 168 -1.33 -11.75 4.27
CA PRO A 168 -0.41 -11.60 3.15
C PRO A 168 -1.11 -11.62 1.80
N LEU A 169 -0.67 -10.73 0.89
CA LEU A 169 -1.08 -10.68 -0.51
C LEU A 169 -0.86 -12.02 -1.25
N THR A 170 0.20 -12.77 -0.92
CA THR A 170 0.51 -14.07 -1.52
C THR A 170 0.29 -15.21 -0.51
N LEU A 171 -0.40 -16.26 -0.97
CA LEU A 171 -0.71 -17.44 -0.17
C LEU A 171 0.35 -18.52 -0.45
N ARG A 172 1.47 -18.48 0.26
CA ARG A 172 2.19 -19.72 0.58
C ARG A 172 2.03 -19.97 2.06
N ALA A 173 1.11 -20.88 2.34
CA ALA A 173 0.76 -21.34 3.67
C ALA A 173 1.87 -22.25 4.21
N ASP A 174 2.84 -21.64 4.88
CA ASP A 174 3.61 -22.33 5.91
C ASP A 174 3.13 -21.80 7.28
N ASP A 175 3.18 -22.61 8.33
CA ASP A 175 2.64 -22.32 9.67
C ASP A 175 3.12 -20.99 10.32
N ALA A 176 4.13 -20.35 9.74
CA ALA A 176 4.54 -18.98 10.04
C ALA A 176 3.44 -17.92 9.76
N LEU A 177 2.45 -18.21 8.90
CA LEU A 177 1.39 -17.27 8.49
C LEU A 177 0.39 -16.95 9.62
N LEU A 178 0.06 -17.95 10.45
CA LEU A 178 -0.90 -17.79 11.56
C LEU A 178 -0.31 -16.96 12.70
N TRP A 179 0.96 -17.20 13.05
CA TRP A 179 1.71 -16.38 14.02
C TRP A 179 1.87 -14.93 13.53
N HIS A 180 2.06 -14.72 12.23
CA HIS A 180 2.09 -13.39 11.61
C HIS A 180 0.74 -12.67 11.74
N THR A 181 -0.37 -13.38 11.53
CA THR A 181 -1.72 -12.75 11.48
C THR A 181 -2.16 -12.20 12.83
N GLU A 182 -1.99 -12.94 13.93
CA GLU A 182 -2.43 -12.50 15.26
C GLU A 182 -1.54 -11.40 15.86
N LEU A 183 -0.21 -11.53 15.73
CA LEU A 183 0.73 -10.47 16.13
C LEU A 183 0.52 -9.20 15.30
N ASN A 184 0.24 -9.33 14.00
CA ASN A 184 -0.05 -8.18 13.16
C ASN A 184 -1.36 -7.51 13.57
N ARG A 185 -2.40 -8.24 13.99
CA ARG A 185 -3.66 -7.61 14.44
C ARG A 185 -3.45 -6.69 15.66
N GLY A 186 -2.65 -7.13 16.63
CA GLY A 186 -2.28 -6.31 17.78
C GLY A 186 -1.51 -5.05 17.36
N ARG A 187 -0.46 -5.21 16.54
CA ARG A 187 0.35 -4.09 16.03
C ARG A 187 -0.44 -3.12 15.16
N VAL A 188 -1.37 -3.61 14.32
CA VAL A 188 -2.26 -2.77 13.52
C VAL A 188 -3.19 -1.96 14.42
N THR A 189 -3.76 -2.58 15.46
CA THR A 189 -4.64 -1.88 16.38
C THR A 189 -3.90 -0.76 17.10
N GLU A 190 -2.68 -1.03 17.57
CA GLU A 190 -1.81 -0.04 18.20
C GLU A 190 -1.44 1.09 17.25
N ALA A 191 -0.98 0.76 16.03
CA ALA A 191 -0.61 1.74 15.02
C ALA A 191 -1.79 2.63 14.62
N VAL A 192 -2.99 2.06 14.43
CA VAL A 192 -4.20 2.84 14.13
C VAL A 192 -4.58 3.74 15.30
N THR A 193 -4.52 3.23 16.54
CA THR A 193 -4.85 4.02 17.74
C THR A 193 -3.92 5.21 17.87
N ARG A 194 -2.62 4.95 17.77
CA ARG A 194 -1.57 5.98 17.81
C ARG A 194 -1.72 6.99 16.68
N PHE A 195 -2.02 6.52 15.47
CA PHE A 195 -2.29 7.40 14.33
C PHE A 195 -3.44 8.36 14.64
N VAL A 196 -4.57 7.84 15.12
CA VAL A 196 -5.75 8.64 15.48
C VAL A 196 -5.45 9.66 16.59
N GLU A 197 -4.70 9.26 17.62
CA GLU A 197 -4.29 10.15 18.72
C GLU A 197 -3.38 11.29 18.23
N ASN A 198 -2.44 10.98 17.33
CA ASN A 198 -1.51 11.96 16.75
C ASN A 198 -2.21 12.95 15.80
N GLN A 199 -3.29 12.55 15.12
CA GLN A 199 -4.09 13.48 14.32
C GLN A 199 -4.85 14.50 15.19
N GLY A 200 -5.25 14.12 16.41
CA GLY A 200 -6.03 14.97 17.32
C GLY A 200 -5.21 16.02 18.10
N THR A 201 -3.88 15.89 18.12
CA THR A 201 -2.98 16.76 18.89
C THR A 201 -2.38 17.93 18.10
N SER A 202 -2.64 18.02 16.79
CA SER A 202 -2.11 19.08 15.91
C SER A 202 -3.02 20.31 15.76
N ALA A 203 -3.82 20.63 16.79
CA ALA A 203 -4.73 21.78 16.82
C ALA A 203 -4.08 23.05 17.40
#